data_AF-A0A947CIQ6-F1
#
_entry.id   AF-A0A947CIQ6-F1
#
_cell.length_a   1.000
_cell.length_b   1.000
_cell.length_c   1.000
_cell.angle_alpha   90.00
_cell.angle_beta   90.00
_cell.angle_gamma   90.00
#
_symmetry.space_group_name_H-M   'P 1'
#
loop_
_entity.id
_entity.type
_entity.pdbx_description
1 polymer ?
#
loop_
_entity_poly.entity_id
_entity_poly.type
_entity_poly.pdbx_seq_one_letter_code
_entity_poly.pdbx_strand_id
1 'polypeptide(L)'
;MAASRDKTIMRSLGEFVGHIVSGIRANPTRHVVKHETEEAERGNLVLRRTTIEEIEVRPPSASDESSHAPSPSASHHPPPPPPPPPTST
;
A
#
# COMPACT_ATOMS: atom_id res chain seq x y z
N MET A 1 -27.06 -2.52 -39.94
CA MET A 1 -26.48 -3.22 -38.78
C MET A 1 -24.94 -3.08 -38.63
N ALA A 2 -24.23 -2.38 -39.54
CA ALA A 2 -22.77 -2.17 -39.42
C ALA A 2 -22.39 -0.99 -38.51
N ALA A 3 -23.08 0.16 -38.66
CA ALA A 3 -22.77 1.39 -37.91
C ALA A 3 -22.90 1.28 -36.37
N SER A 4 -23.67 0.31 -35.86
CA SER A 4 -23.78 0.01 -34.43
C SER A 4 -22.59 -0.80 -33.90
N ARG A 5 -21.98 -1.63 -34.76
CA ARG A 5 -20.78 -2.43 -34.46
C ARG A 5 -19.52 -1.57 -34.42
N ASP A 6 -19.45 -0.60 -35.33
CA ASP A 6 -18.33 0.34 -35.37
C ASP A 6 -18.31 1.23 -34.11
N LYS A 7 -19.47 1.62 -33.60
CA LYS A 7 -19.61 2.39 -32.35
C LYS A 7 -19.16 1.60 -31.11
N THR A 8 -19.45 0.30 -31.03
CA THR A 8 -19.00 -0.53 -29.90
C THR A 8 -17.50 -0.80 -29.96
N ILE A 9 -16.92 -0.97 -31.16
CA ILE A 9 -15.47 -1.13 -31.34
C ILE A 9 -14.73 0.16 -30.99
N MET A 10 -15.23 1.31 -31.44
CA MET A 10 -14.60 2.60 -31.12
C MET A 10 -14.70 2.90 -29.62
N ARG A 11 -15.77 2.47 -28.95
CA ARG A 11 -15.91 2.56 -27.50
C ARG A 11 -14.87 1.68 -26.78
N SER A 12 -14.74 0.40 -27.15
CA SER A 12 -13.80 -0.51 -26.50
C SER A 12 -12.33 -0.10 -26.71
N LEU A 13 -12.00 0.44 -27.88
CA LEU A 13 -10.68 0.98 -28.16
C LEU A 13 -10.37 2.23 -27.33
N GLY A 14 -11.36 3.13 -27.20
CA GLY A 14 -11.24 4.31 -26.35
C GLY A 14 -11.05 3.94 -24.87
N GLU A 15 -11.81 2.96 -24.38
CA GLU A 15 -11.68 2.44 -23.02
C GLU A 15 -10.31 1.79 -22.79
N PHE A 16 -9.81 1.00 -23.74
CA PHE A 16 -8.49 0.37 -23.67
C PHE A 16 -7.34 1.40 -23.61
N VAL A 17 -7.34 2.39 -24.52
CA VAL A 17 -6.32 3.45 -24.53
C VAL A 17 -6.43 4.32 -23.27
N GLY A 18 -7.65 4.59 -22.81
CA GLY A 18 -7.90 5.29 -21.55
C GLY A 18 -7.26 4.58 -20.35
N HIS A 19 -7.37 3.25 -20.27
CA HIS A 19 -6.72 2.47 -19.22
C HIS A 19 -5.20 2.48 -19.32
N ILE A 20 -4.62 2.42 -20.53
CA ILE A 20 -3.16 2.53 -20.72
C ILE A 20 -2.64 3.89 -20.24
N VAL A 21 -3.28 4.98 -20.65
CA VAL A 21 -2.89 6.34 -20.24
C VAL A 21 -3.03 6.49 -18.72
N SER A 22 -4.10 5.95 -18.13
CA SER A 22 -4.29 5.96 -16.68
C SER A 22 -3.19 5.18 -15.95
N GLY A 23 -2.74 4.04 -16.52
CA GLY A 23 -1.69 3.21 -15.94
C GLY A 23 -0.30 3.84 -16.00
N ILE A 24 0.03 4.55 -17.08
CA ILE A 24 1.32 5.25 -17.22
C ILE A 24 1.39 6.49 -16.34
N ARG A 25 0.26 7.18 -16.16
CA ARG A 25 0.19 8.38 -15.30
C ARG A 25 0.22 8.04 -13.82
N ALA A 26 -0.23 6.84 -13.45
CA ALA A 26 -0.11 6.32 -12.10
C ALA A 26 1.33 5.84 -11.86
N ASN A 27 1.94 6.22 -10.74
CA ASN A 27 3.20 5.65 -10.28
C ASN A 27 2.91 4.84 -9.00
N PRO A 28 2.29 3.65 -9.12
CA PRO A 28 1.76 2.90 -7.97
C PRO A 28 2.85 2.26 -7.10
N THR A 29 4.09 2.24 -7.56
CA THR A 29 5.20 1.61 -6.85
C THR A 29 5.80 2.50 -5.77
N ARG A 30 5.54 3.81 -5.78
CA ARG A 30 6.15 4.77 -4.85
C ARG A 30 5.08 5.62 -4.18
N HIS A 31 4.86 5.38 -2.89
CA HIS A 31 3.91 6.13 -2.10
C HIS A 31 4.65 7.09 -1.18
N VAL A 32 4.48 8.40 -1.37
CA VAL A 32 4.94 9.41 -0.42
C VAL A 32 4.05 9.33 0.81
N VAL A 33 4.63 8.95 1.95
CA VAL A 33 3.92 8.82 3.23
C VAL A 33 4.03 10.07 4.09
N LYS A 34 5.09 10.84 3.92
CA LYS A 34 5.27 12.11 4.63
C LYS A 34 6.04 13.09 3.76
N HIS A 35 5.58 14.34 3.75
CA HIS A 35 6.26 15.44 3.10
C HIS A 35 6.30 16.61 4.09
N GLU A 36 7.50 16.98 4.50
CA GLU A 36 7.75 18.04 5.47
C GLU A 36 8.71 19.06 4.86
N THR A 37 8.39 20.34 4.98
CA THR A 37 9.28 21.43 4.56
C THR A 37 9.57 22.29 5.78
N GLU A 38 10.84 22.42 6.10
CA GLU A 38 11.36 23.29 7.14
C GLU A 38 12.03 24.50 6.49
N GLU A 39 11.71 25.68 6.97
CA GLU A 39 12.31 26.93 6.52
C GLU A 39 12.97 27.64 7.71
N ALA A 40 14.21 28.09 7.51
CA ALA A 40 14.99 28.76 8.54
C ALA A 40 15.73 29.96 7.95
N GLU A 41 15.51 31.13 8.52
CA GLU A 41 16.25 32.34 8.17
C GLU A 41 17.56 32.39 8.96
N ARG A 42 18.69 32.64 8.27
CA ARG A 42 19.99 32.89 8.88
C ARG A 42 20.62 34.13 8.28
N GLY A 43 20.50 35.24 9.00
CA GLY A 43 20.99 36.54 8.56
C GLY A 43 20.27 37.00 7.30
N ASN A 44 20.95 36.99 6.16
CA ASN A 44 20.41 37.38 4.86
C ASN A 44 20.04 36.20 3.96
N LEU A 45 20.04 34.97 4.48
CA LEU A 45 19.73 33.75 3.72
C LEU A 45 18.49 33.06 4.27
N VAL A 46 17.72 32.47 3.37
CA VAL A 46 16.63 31.56 3.68
C VAL A 46 17.07 30.14 3.35
N LEU A 47 17.12 29.27 4.36
CA LEU A 47 17.37 27.85 4.19
C LEU A 47 16.04 27.12 4.12
N ARG A 48 15.80 26.40 3.03
CA ARG A 48 14.63 25.53 2.89
C ARG A 48 15.09 24.09 2.78
N ARG A 49 14.67 23.26 3.73
CA ARG A 49 14.87 21.80 3.72
C ARG A 49 13.55 21.13 3.44
N THR A 50 13.55 20.16 2.54
CA THR A 50 12.39 19.32 2.26
C THR A 50 12.74 17.86 2.52
N THR A 51 11.98 17.23 3.41
CA THR A 51 12.08 15.81 3.74
C THR A 51 10.88 15.09 3.12
N ILE A 52 11.15 14.06 2.32
CA ILE A 52 10.14 13.23 1.68
C ILE A 52 10.40 11.79 2.11
N GLU A 53 9.43 11.20 2.81
CA GLU A 53 9.44 9.80 3.21
C GLU A 53 8.55 9.01 2.25
N GLU A 54 9.05 7.89 1.74
CA GLU A 54 8.36 7.07 0.74
C GLU A 54 8.43 5.59 1.09
N ILE A 55 7.40 4.86 0.67
CA ILE A 55 7.36 3.41 0.71
C ILE A 55 7.34 2.89 -0.74
N GLU A 56 8.27 2.00 -1.04
CA GLU A 56 8.32 1.26 -2.29
C GLU A 56 7.71 -0.13 -2.09
N VAL A 57 6.66 -0.46 -2.85
CA VAL A 57 6.06 -1.80 -2.82
C VAL A 57 6.69 -2.65 -3.91
N ARG A 58 7.42 -3.69 -3.50
CA ARG A 58 8.01 -4.67 -4.44
C ARG A 58 6.99 -5.77 -4.74
N PRO A 59 6.86 -6.19 -6.02
CA PRO A 59 6.01 -7.33 -6.35
C PRO A 59 6.56 -8.60 -5.68
N PRO A 60 5.69 -9.56 -5.30
CA PRO A 60 6.12 -10.81 -4.70
C PRO A 60 7.05 -11.56 -5.66
N SER A 61 8.18 -12.03 -5.14
CA SER A 61 9.12 -12.83 -5.93
C SER A 61 8.59 -14.26 -6.01
N ALA A 62 8.73 -14.93 -7.16
CA ALA A 62 8.26 -16.31 -7.34
C ALA A 62 8.90 -17.34 -6.37
N SER A 63 9.89 -16.91 -5.57
CA SER A 63 10.55 -17.69 -4.52
C SER A 63 9.85 -17.65 -3.16
N ASP A 64 8.86 -16.78 -2.95
CA ASP A 64 8.21 -16.59 -1.64
C ASP A 64 7.15 -17.67 -1.31
N GLU A 65 6.81 -18.57 -2.24
CA GLU A 65 5.85 -19.67 -2.00
C GLU A 65 6.44 -20.89 -1.27
N SER A 66 7.76 -21.01 -1.12
CA SER A 66 8.38 -22.27 -0.62
C SER A 66 8.67 -22.32 0.89
N SER A 67 8.41 -21.28 1.67
CA SER A 67 8.81 -21.25 3.10
C SER A 67 7.65 -21.36 4.11
N HIS A 68 6.39 -21.44 3.67
CA HIS A 68 5.26 -21.67 4.57
C HIS A 68 4.88 -23.15 4.65
N ALA A 69 5.79 -23.99 5.13
CA ALA A 69 5.39 -25.27 5.71
C ALA A 69 4.66 -24.97 7.03
N PRO A 70 3.39 -25.39 7.22
CA PRO A 70 2.73 -25.23 8.50
C PRO A 70 3.44 -26.12 9.52
N SER A 71 4.11 -25.51 10.51
CA SER A 71 4.61 -26.23 11.69
C SER A 71 3.43 -26.97 12.35
N PRO A 72 3.57 -28.26 12.69
CA PRO A 72 2.49 -29.01 13.30
C PRO A 72 2.14 -28.44 14.68
N SER A 73 0.90 -27.97 14.79
CA SER A 73 0.06 -27.88 15.99
C SER A 73 0.77 -27.63 17.32
N ALA A 74 0.91 -26.36 17.71
CA ALA A 74 0.97 -26.02 19.12
C ALA A 74 -0.39 -26.36 19.75
N SER A 75 -0.38 -27.35 20.64
CA SER A 75 -1.53 -27.71 21.47
C SER A 75 -2.05 -26.47 22.21
N HIS A 76 -3.31 -26.12 21.97
CA HIS A 76 -4.02 -25.06 22.67
C HIS A 76 -4.12 -25.45 24.15
N HIS A 77 -3.19 -24.96 24.97
CA HIS A 77 -3.31 -25.03 26.42
C HIS A 77 -4.26 -23.90 26.84
N PRO A 78 -5.41 -24.19 27.48
CA PRO A 78 -6.31 -23.14 27.93
C PRO A 78 -5.62 -22.26 28.99
N PRO A 79 -5.92 -20.95 29.04
CA PRO A 79 -5.35 -20.05 30.04
C PRO A 79 -5.80 -20.46 31.45
N PRO A 80 -4.98 -20.19 32.48
CA PRO A 80 -5.37 -20.47 33.87
C PRO A 80 -6.58 -19.63 34.28
N PRO A 81 -7.43 -20.14 35.20
CA PRO A 81 -8.58 -19.40 35.70
C PRO A 81 -8.15 -18.14 36.48
N PRO A 82 -8.98 -17.08 36.49
CA PRO A 82 -8.69 -15.87 37.25
C PRO A 82 -8.66 -16.13 38.76
N PRO A 83 -7.89 -15.34 39.54
CA PRO A 83 -7.85 -15.48 41.00
C PRO A 83 -9.20 -15.13 41.64
N PRO A 84 -9.52 -15.71 42.82
CA PRO A 84 -10.75 -15.42 43.53
C PRO A 84 -10.79 -13.97 44.03
N PRO A 85 -11.98 -13.35 44.15
CA PRO A 85 -12.12 -12.00 44.66
C PRO A 85 -11.69 -11.89 46.12
N PRO A 86 -11.20 -10.73 46.57
CA PRO A 86 -10.79 -10.54 47.96
C PRO A 86 -12.01 -10.66 48.89
N THR A 87 -11.88 -11.51 49.91
CA THR A 87 -12.86 -11.61 50.99
C THR A 87 -12.85 -10.31 51.80
N SER A 88 -13.99 -9.60 51.81
CA SER A 88 -14.18 -8.46 52.71
C SER A 88 -14.26 -8.98 54.16
N THR A 89 -13.45 -8.40 55.04
CA THR A 89 -13.45 -8.63 56.50
C THR A 89 -14.57 -7.83 57.15
#